data_AF-A0A524IAD8-F1
#
_entry.id   AF-A0A524IAD8-F1
#
_cell.length_a   1.000
_cell.length_b   1.000
_cell.length_c   1.000
_cell.angle_alpha   90.00
_cell.angle_beta   90.00
_cell.angle_gamma   90.00
#
_symmetry.space_group_name_H-M   'P 1'
#
loop_
_entity.id
_entity.type
_entity.pdbx_description
1 polymer ?
#
loop_
_entity_poly.entity_id
_entity_poly.type
_entity_poly.pdbx_seq_one_letter_code
_entity_poly.pdbx_strand_id
1 'polypeptide(L)'
;GIFRHNSLFVSAGVREAVNSGRADITPCFFSEIPRLFRDGLLPVDAALVQLSPPDEHGYMSFGVSADYTVQAARSAKTVVAEVNKKMPRTYGSYIHVSEVDLIVETDRDLPEIPLPVITEVEERIGEHIASLVGDRVTLQLGIGAIPDAVLKFLGGKKDLGIHTEMFSDGVVDLYERGIITNRYNNLNPGKFVATFLMGTRRLYDFVHNNPMVEMRSVDYTNHILVAGKLENLISINAALEVDLYGQVTAEMIGAKQISAVGGQVDFVRAASISPGGKSIIACPSTGKGGSVSRISRYLTAGACVTTSRNDVHYIVTEYGIADLRGKTTRQRAEALINIAHPDFREQLRKT
;
A
#
# COMPACT_ATOMS: atom_id res chain seq x y z
N GLY A 1 -30.82 7.82 1.89
CA GLY A 1 -30.21 8.97 2.58
C GLY A 1 -29.91 10.06 1.58
N ILE A 2 -29.58 11.28 2.02
CA ILE A 2 -29.22 12.40 1.15
C ILE A 2 -27.87 12.14 0.45
N PHE A 3 -26.97 11.40 1.09
CA PHE A 3 -25.69 10.97 0.52
C PHE A 3 -25.63 9.45 0.32
N ARG A 4 -24.94 9.04 -0.74
CA ARG A 4 -24.54 7.65 -1.01
C ARG A 4 -23.05 7.64 -1.32
N HIS A 5 -22.27 6.93 -0.51
CA HIS A 5 -20.82 6.85 -0.69
C HIS A 5 -20.52 5.82 -1.78
N ASN A 6 -19.84 6.22 -2.86
CA ASN A 6 -19.16 5.32 -3.78
C ASN A 6 -17.68 5.23 -3.41
N SER A 7 -17.29 4.12 -2.79
CA SER A 7 -15.93 3.92 -2.27
C SER A 7 -15.01 3.36 -3.36
N LEU A 8 -13.84 3.97 -3.56
CA LEU A 8 -12.77 3.42 -4.41
C LEU A 8 -11.80 2.53 -3.61
N PHE A 9 -11.81 2.64 -2.27
CA PHE A 9 -11.11 1.75 -1.36
C PHE A 9 -11.88 1.63 -0.04
N VAL A 10 -12.32 0.44 0.33
CA VAL A 10 -13.13 0.27 1.56
C VAL A 10 -12.24 0.28 2.81
N SER A 11 -12.64 1.04 3.81
CA SER A 11 -12.00 1.05 5.13
C SER A 11 -13.03 0.77 6.23
N ALA A 12 -12.57 0.68 7.49
CA ALA A 12 -13.43 0.33 8.62
C ALA A 12 -14.68 1.23 8.74
N GLY A 13 -14.56 2.53 8.46
CA GLY A 13 -15.66 3.50 8.57
C GLY A 13 -16.77 3.34 7.51
N VAL A 14 -16.51 2.59 6.44
CA VAL A 14 -17.43 2.46 5.29
C VAL A 14 -17.85 1.00 5.06
N ARG A 15 -17.07 0.05 5.58
CA ARG A 15 -17.25 -1.39 5.38
C ARG A 15 -18.66 -1.88 5.66
N GLU A 16 -19.24 -1.47 6.78
CA GLU A 16 -20.59 -1.91 7.14
C GLU A 16 -21.62 -1.39 6.12
N ALA A 17 -21.50 -0.12 5.72
CA ALA A 17 -22.41 0.49 4.76
C ALA A 17 -22.35 -0.21 3.39
N VAL A 18 -21.16 -0.60 2.92
CA VAL A 18 -21.01 -1.38 1.68
C VAL A 18 -21.67 -2.75 1.82
N ASN A 19 -21.32 -3.49 2.87
CA ASN A 19 -21.85 -4.85 3.06
C ASN A 19 -23.36 -4.89 3.36
N SER A 20 -23.95 -3.77 3.79
CA SER A 20 -25.40 -3.64 3.99
C SER A 20 -26.12 -2.94 2.82
N GLY A 21 -25.45 -2.68 1.70
CA GLY A 21 -26.03 -2.04 0.50
C GLY A 21 -26.33 -0.52 0.61
N ARG A 22 -25.89 0.13 1.69
CA ARG A 22 -26.05 1.58 1.93
C ARG A 22 -25.00 2.42 1.20
N ALA A 23 -23.87 1.83 0.84
CA ALA A 23 -22.79 2.41 0.04
C ALA A 23 -22.42 1.48 -1.11
N ASP A 24 -21.75 2.02 -2.12
CA ASP A 24 -21.24 1.28 -3.28
C ASP A 24 -19.71 1.15 -3.20
N ILE A 25 -19.19 0.21 -3.99
CA ILE A 25 -17.76 0.09 -4.29
C ILE A 25 -17.58 0.12 -5.80
N THR A 26 -16.62 0.93 -6.28
CA THR A 26 -16.16 0.87 -7.67
C THR A 26 -14.80 0.20 -7.69
N PRO A 27 -14.68 -1.04 -8.21
CA PRO A 27 -13.40 -1.73 -8.29
C PRO A 27 -12.49 -1.07 -9.33
N CYS A 28 -11.31 -0.62 -8.92
CA CYS A 28 -10.28 -0.09 -9.81
C CYS A 28 -8.90 -0.22 -9.17
N PHE A 29 -7.86 -0.35 -9.99
CA PHE A 29 -6.48 -0.25 -9.51
C PHE A 29 -6.19 1.17 -9.04
N PHE A 30 -5.36 1.32 -8.01
CA PHE A 30 -5.10 2.63 -7.43
C PHE A 30 -4.41 3.56 -8.45
N SER A 31 -3.49 3.03 -9.27
CA SER A 31 -2.85 3.78 -10.36
C SER A 31 -3.81 4.27 -11.45
N GLU A 32 -4.99 3.66 -11.59
CA GLU A 32 -5.96 4.00 -12.64
C GLU A 32 -6.95 5.09 -12.20
N ILE A 33 -7.09 5.36 -10.90
CA ILE A 33 -8.06 6.33 -10.39
C ILE A 33 -7.88 7.73 -11.01
N PRO A 34 -6.66 8.30 -11.12
CA PRO A 34 -6.47 9.58 -11.80
C PRO A 34 -7.03 9.58 -13.22
N ARG A 35 -6.87 8.49 -13.98
CA ARG A 35 -7.41 8.37 -15.33
C ARG A 35 -8.94 8.38 -15.35
N LEU A 36 -9.59 7.74 -14.37
CA LEU A 36 -11.05 7.75 -14.26
C LEU A 36 -11.60 9.18 -14.13
N PHE A 37 -10.91 10.05 -13.38
CA PHE A 37 -11.29 11.46 -13.23
C PHE A 37 -10.94 12.30 -14.47
N ARG A 38 -9.75 12.09 -15.04
CA ARG A 38 -9.26 12.85 -16.21
C ARG A 38 -10.09 12.57 -17.46
N ASP A 39 -10.51 11.32 -17.65
CA ASP A 39 -11.30 10.88 -18.80
C ASP A 39 -12.81 11.08 -18.58
N GLY A 40 -13.22 11.62 -17.42
CA GLY A 40 -14.63 11.90 -17.09
C GLY A 40 -15.49 10.65 -16.85
N LEU A 41 -14.88 9.47 -16.68
CA LEU A 41 -15.58 8.22 -16.35
C LEU A 41 -16.15 8.24 -14.93
N LEU A 42 -15.44 8.91 -14.01
CA LEU A 42 -15.93 9.31 -12.71
C LEU A 42 -15.91 10.85 -12.66
N PRO A 43 -17.01 11.53 -13.04
CA PRO A 43 -17.04 12.99 -13.02
C PRO A 43 -16.95 13.51 -11.59
N VAL A 44 -16.22 14.62 -11.42
CA VAL A 44 -16.04 15.30 -10.13
C VAL A 44 -16.67 16.69 -10.24
N ASP A 45 -17.84 16.89 -9.64
CA ASP A 45 -18.46 18.22 -9.60
C ASP A 45 -17.74 19.12 -8.58
N ALA A 46 -17.42 18.57 -7.40
CA ALA A 46 -16.69 19.27 -6.37
C ALA A 46 -15.61 18.38 -5.73
N ALA A 47 -14.42 18.93 -5.52
CA ALA A 47 -13.33 18.31 -4.76
C ALA A 47 -13.10 19.10 -3.47
N LEU A 48 -13.18 18.41 -2.33
CA LEU A 48 -12.83 18.95 -1.02
C LEU A 48 -11.44 18.41 -0.66
N VAL A 49 -10.45 19.29 -0.56
CA VAL A 49 -9.06 18.93 -0.33
C VAL A 49 -8.49 19.68 0.86
N GLN A 50 -7.63 19.04 1.64
CA GLN A 50 -6.89 19.71 2.71
C GLN A 50 -5.46 20.01 2.22
N LEU A 51 -5.03 21.26 2.34
CA LEU A 51 -3.76 21.75 1.80
C LEU A 51 -2.94 22.47 2.88
N SER A 52 -1.65 22.61 2.63
CA SER A 52 -0.78 23.51 3.41
C SER A 52 -1.03 24.99 3.06
N PRO A 53 -0.61 25.94 3.91
CA PRO A 53 -0.62 27.36 3.56
C PRO A 53 0.16 27.65 2.27
N PRO A 54 -0.25 28.67 1.49
CA PRO A 54 0.49 29.05 0.30
C PRO A 54 1.88 29.57 0.66
N ASP A 55 2.85 29.27 -0.18
CA ASP A 55 4.18 29.90 -0.12
C ASP A 55 4.17 31.32 -0.72
N GLU A 56 5.35 31.97 -0.76
CA GLU A 56 5.52 33.32 -1.31
C GLU A 56 5.14 33.44 -2.79
N HIS A 57 4.98 32.33 -3.49
CA HIS A 57 4.58 32.25 -4.89
C HIS A 57 3.14 31.81 -5.07
N GLY A 58 2.37 31.68 -3.99
CA GLY A 58 0.96 31.29 -4.03
C GLY A 58 0.72 29.80 -4.21
N TYR A 59 1.74 28.95 -4.06
CA TYR A 59 1.58 27.49 -4.18
C TYR A 59 1.30 26.85 -2.83
N MET A 60 0.26 26.02 -2.80
CA MET A 60 -0.10 25.16 -1.69
C MET A 60 0.31 23.73 -2.01
N SER A 61 0.88 23.02 -1.04
CA SER A 61 1.17 21.59 -1.14
C SER A 61 -0.03 20.75 -0.70
N PHE A 62 -0.25 19.63 -1.40
CA PHE A 62 -1.20 18.57 -1.02
C PHE A 62 -0.74 17.78 0.22
N GLY A 63 0.46 18.05 0.72
CA GLY A 63 0.98 17.53 1.97
C GLY A 63 1.06 16.00 2.00
N VAL A 64 0.24 15.38 2.85
CA VAL A 64 0.29 13.93 3.09
C VAL A 64 -0.46 13.10 2.04
N SER A 65 -1.17 13.71 1.09
CA SER A 65 -2.00 12.99 0.09
C SER A 65 -1.80 13.56 -1.32
N ALA A 66 -0.82 13.01 -2.04
CA ALA A 66 -0.55 13.35 -3.43
C ALA A 66 -1.19 12.39 -4.44
N ASP A 67 -1.93 11.39 -3.97
CA ASP A 67 -2.52 10.25 -4.70
C ASP A 67 -3.41 10.62 -5.91
N TYR A 68 -4.66 10.17 -5.95
CA TYR A 68 -5.63 10.65 -6.92
C TYR A 68 -6.18 12.04 -6.56
N THR A 69 -5.94 12.51 -5.34
CA THR A 69 -6.41 13.81 -4.83
C THR A 69 -5.96 14.96 -5.73
N VAL A 70 -4.74 14.90 -6.27
CA VAL A 70 -4.21 15.91 -7.20
C VAL A 70 -5.05 15.96 -8.47
N GLN A 71 -5.33 14.81 -9.08
CA GLN A 71 -6.12 14.75 -10.30
C GLN A 71 -7.60 15.03 -10.06
N ALA A 72 -8.15 14.62 -8.91
CA ALA A 72 -9.51 14.94 -8.51
C ALA A 72 -9.73 16.46 -8.41
N ALA A 73 -8.80 17.18 -7.76
CA ALA A 73 -8.85 18.64 -7.67
C ALA A 73 -8.77 19.29 -9.06
N ARG A 74 -7.85 18.84 -9.92
CA ARG A 74 -7.67 19.38 -11.28
C ARG A 74 -8.84 19.08 -12.23
N SER A 75 -9.53 17.97 -12.02
CA SER A 75 -10.69 17.57 -12.82
C SER A 75 -12.01 18.15 -12.28
N ALA A 76 -12.03 18.71 -11.08
CA ALA A 76 -13.24 19.20 -10.45
C ALA A 76 -13.74 20.49 -11.09
N LYS A 77 -15.07 20.67 -11.14
CA LYS A 77 -15.67 21.97 -11.51
C LYS A 77 -15.55 23.01 -10.40
N THR A 78 -15.45 22.55 -9.15
CA THR A 78 -15.26 23.39 -7.97
C THR A 78 -14.26 22.74 -7.02
N VAL A 79 -13.23 23.47 -6.62
CA VAL A 79 -12.26 23.06 -5.62
C VAL A 79 -12.46 23.86 -4.34
N VAL A 80 -12.76 23.16 -3.25
CA VAL A 80 -12.85 23.72 -1.90
C VAL A 80 -11.62 23.27 -1.13
N ALA A 81 -10.72 24.21 -0.85
CA ALA A 81 -9.53 23.96 -0.06
C ALA A 81 -9.74 24.27 1.41
N GLU A 82 -9.55 23.27 2.26
CA GLU A 82 -9.26 23.48 3.66
C GLU A 82 -7.75 23.74 3.82
N VAL A 83 -7.36 25.00 4.01
CA VAL A 83 -5.95 25.37 4.20
C VAL A 83 -5.61 25.24 5.68
N ASN A 84 -4.92 24.15 6.03
CA ASN A 84 -4.58 23.81 7.40
C ASN A 84 -3.13 24.17 7.71
N LYS A 85 -2.89 25.03 8.70
CA LYS A 85 -1.54 25.43 9.15
C LYS A 85 -0.66 24.26 9.58
N LYS A 86 -1.27 23.15 10.00
CA LYS A 86 -0.55 21.95 10.45
C LYS A 86 -0.34 20.91 9.34
N MET A 87 -0.85 21.13 8.12
CA MET A 87 -0.56 20.26 6.98
C MET A 87 0.92 20.45 6.55
N PRO A 88 1.75 19.40 6.53
CA PRO A 88 3.14 19.55 6.14
C PRO A 88 3.25 19.96 4.68
N ARG A 89 4.18 20.87 4.36
CA ARG A 89 4.50 21.23 2.98
C ARG A 89 5.49 20.22 2.42
N THR A 90 4.99 19.19 1.74
CA THR A 90 5.81 18.18 1.05
C THR A 90 6.14 18.64 -0.36
N TYR A 91 7.26 18.16 -0.93
CA TYR A 91 7.62 18.46 -2.32
C TYR A 91 6.94 17.52 -3.31
N GLY A 92 6.74 17.97 -4.56
CA GLY A 92 6.36 17.12 -5.70
C GLY A 92 4.93 17.28 -6.19
N SER A 93 4.00 17.72 -5.33
CA SER A 93 2.59 17.90 -5.69
C SER A 93 2.02 19.19 -5.11
N TYR A 94 1.61 20.11 -5.99
CA TYR A 94 1.14 21.46 -5.64
C TYR A 94 -0.06 21.89 -6.47
N ILE A 95 -0.77 22.88 -5.94
CA ILE A 95 -1.85 23.63 -6.59
C ILE A 95 -1.69 25.11 -6.24
N HIS A 96 -1.86 26.00 -7.21
CA HIS A 96 -1.79 27.44 -6.98
C HIS A 96 -3.12 27.98 -6.43
N VAL A 97 -3.08 29.02 -5.61
CA VAL A 97 -4.30 29.64 -5.03
C VAL A 97 -5.32 30.09 -6.08
N SER A 98 -4.88 30.40 -7.31
CA SER A 98 -5.79 30.76 -8.42
C SER A 98 -6.53 29.58 -9.04
N GLU A 99 -6.15 28.34 -8.70
CA GLU A 99 -6.79 27.10 -9.17
C GLU A 99 -7.82 26.58 -8.15
N VAL A 100 -8.11 27.34 -7.09
CA VAL A 100 -9.04 26.98 -6.02
C VAL A 100 -10.18 28.01 -5.97
N ASP A 101 -11.43 27.52 -5.87
CA ASP A 101 -12.61 28.39 -5.86
C ASP A 101 -12.95 28.94 -4.48
N LEU A 102 -12.75 28.12 -3.43
CA LEU A 102 -13.08 28.47 -2.05
C LEU A 102 -11.98 28.03 -1.09
N ILE A 103 -11.59 28.91 -0.17
CA ILE A 103 -10.60 28.63 0.88
C ILE A 103 -11.25 28.75 2.25
N VAL A 104 -11.03 27.72 3.09
CA VAL A 104 -11.38 27.71 4.51
C VAL A 104 -10.10 27.46 5.30
N GLU A 105 -9.67 28.44 6.09
CA GLU A 105 -8.45 28.31 6.90
C GLU A 105 -8.72 27.55 8.21
N THR A 106 -7.83 26.63 8.57
CA THR A 106 -7.89 25.85 9.81
C THR A 106 -6.50 25.68 10.46
N ASP A 107 -6.51 25.22 11.71
CA ASP A 107 -5.29 24.94 12.49
C ASP A 107 -5.54 23.71 13.38
N ARG A 108 -5.85 22.57 12.73
CA ARG A 108 -6.22 21.33 13.43
C ARG A 108 -5.18 20.25 13.22
N ASP A 109 -4.96 19.44 14.25
CA ASP A 109 -4.04 18.32 14.14
C ASP A 109 -4.51 17.34 13.05
N LEU A 110 -3.53 16.80 12.32
CA LEU A 110 -3.79 15.74 11.35
C LEU A 110 -4.12 14.44 12.12
N PRO A 111 -4.98 13.58 11.56
CA PRO A 111 -5.21 12.27 12.16
C PRO A 111 -3.93 11.45 12.23
N GLU A 112 -3.62 10.90 13.40
CA GLU A 112 -2.48 9.99 13.60
C GLU A 112 -2.95 8.54 13.67
N ILE A 113 -2.12 7.59 13.24
CA ILE A 113 -2.32 6.17 13.54
C ILE A 113 -1.36 5.74 14.64
N PRO A 114 -1.83 5.04 15.70
CA PRO A 114 -0.93 4.41 16.64
C PRO A 114 -0.06 3.34 15.97
N LEU A 115 1.16 3.18 16.48
CA LEU A 115 2.03 2.08 16.06
C LEU A 115 1.35 0.72 16.33
N PRO A 116 1.42 -0.23 15.39
CA PRO A 116 0.79 -1.52 15.56
C PRO A 116 1.48 -2.35 16.65
N VAL A 117 0.71 -3.18 17.33
CA VAL A 117 1.26 -4.23 18.19
C VAL A 117 1.80 -5.34 17.28
N ILE A 118 3.08 -5.64 17.41
CA ILE A 118 3.76 -6.70 16.68
C ILE A 118 3.82 -7.93 17.60
N THR A 119 3.21 -9.03 17.20
CA THR A 119 3.25 -10.30 17.93
C THR A 119 4.34 -11.21 17.38
N GLU A 120 4.61 -12.33 18.05
CA GLU A 120 5.57 -13.35 17.57
C GLU A 120 5.27 -13.81 16.14
N VAL A 121 3.99 -13.90 15.75
CA VAL A 121 3.58 -14.27 14.38
C VAL A 121 4.12 -13.27 13.37
N GLU A 122 3.91 -11.96 13.61
CA GLU A 122 4.42 -10.93 12.71
C GLU A 122 5.94 -10.82 12.76
N GLU A 123 6.59 -11.04 13.91
CA GLU A 123 8.06 -11.08 13.99
C GLU A 123 8.65 -12.19 13.13
N ARG A 124 8.08 -13.40 13.20
CA ARG A 124 8.52 -14.54 12.37
C ARG A 124 8.30 -14.27 10.88
N ILE A 125 7.15 -13.70 10.52
CA ILE A 125 6.90 -13.26 9.13
C ILE A 125 7.95 -12.22 8.71
N GLY A 126 8.19 -11.21 9.55
CA GLY A 126 9.18 -10.15 9.31
C GLY A 126 10.59 -10.69 9.09
N GLU A 127 11.01 -11.65 9.91
CA GLU A 127 12.30 -12.34 9.80
C GLU A 127 12.43 -13.09 8.45
N HIS A 128 11.41 -13.87 8.08
CA HIS A 128 11.39 -14.59 6.79
C HIS A 128 11.48 -13.62 5.61
N ILE A 129 10.71 -12.54 5.63
CA ILE A 129 10.74 -11.53 4.57
C ILE A 129 12.11 -10.84 4.51
N ALA A 130 12.70 -10.46 5.66
CA ALA A 130 14.01 -9.81 5.72
C ALA A 130 15.14 -10.68 5.14
N SER A 131 14.99 -12.00 5.14
CA SER A 131 15.92 -12.92 4.48
C SER A 131 15.91 -12.81 2.94
N LEU A 132 14.78 -12.36 2.36
CA LEU A 132 14.64 -12.13 0.92
C LEU A 132 15.14 -10.74 0.48
N VAL A 133 15.36 -9.82 1.43
CA VAL A 133 15.79 -8.44 1.22
C VAL A 133 17.32 -8.38 1.14
N GLY A 134 17.86 -7.89 0.03
CA GLY A 134 19.29 -7.64 -0.14
C GLY A 134 19.70 -6.23 0.30
N ASP A 135 21.00 -5.92 0.21
CA ASP A 135 21.46 -4.53 0.25
C ASP A 135 21.08 -3.82 -1.06
N ARG A 136 20.96 -2.48 -1.01
CA ARG A 136 20.72 -1.63 -2.20
C ARG A 136 19.46 -1.99 -2.99
N VAL A 137 18.45 -2.52 -2.31
CA VAL A 137 17.13 -2.76 -2.90
C VAL A 137 16.24 -1.54 -2.74
N THR A 138 15.24 -1.40 -3.61
CA THR A 138 14.17 -0.40 -3.44
C THR A 138 12.96 -1.09 -2.84
N LEU A 139 12.47 -0.60 -1.71
CA LEU A 139 11.34 -1.19 -1.00
C LEU A 139 10.03 -0.47 -1.34
N GLN A 140 9.00 -1.27 -1.57
CA GLN A 140 7.60 -0.89 -1.40
C GLN A 140 7.02 -1.72 -0.26
N LEU A 141 6.39 -1.05 0.70
CA LEU A 141 5.68 -1.68 1.81
C LEU A 141 4.48 -0.81 2.22
N GLY A 142 3.44 -1.44 2.75
CA GLY A 142 2.30 -0.74 3.36
C GLY A 142 2.53 -0.41 4.83
N ILE A 143 1.43 -0.22 5.56
CA ILE A 143 1.42 -0.06 7.03
C ILE A 143 0.86 -1.29 7.74
N GLY A 144 1.12 -1.38 9.03
CA GLY A 144 0.60 -2.40 9.92
C GLY A 144 1.68 -3.30 10.48
N ALA A 145 1.26 -4.29 11.28
CA ALA A 145 2.18 -5.10 12.07
C ALA A 145 3.20 -5.88 11.22
N ILE A 146 2.82 -6.39 10.04
CA ILE A 146 3.74 -7.12 9.15
C ILE A 146 4.81 -6.18 8.55
N PRO A 147 4.48 -5.09 7.83
CA PRO A 147 5.49 -4.16 7.33
C PRO A 147 6.44 -3.64 8.43
N ASP A 148 5.91 -3.24 9.58
CA ASP A 148 6.73 -2.74 10.69
C ASP A 148 7.63 -3.85 11.29
N ALA A 149 7.14 -5.09 11.36
CA ALA A 149 7.96 -6.23 11.73
C ALA A 149 9.10 -6.47 10.74
N VAL A 150 8.87 -6.34 9.42
CA VAL A 150 9.94 -6.43 8.43
C VAL A 150 11.02 -5.38 8.72
N LEU A 151 10.62 -4.12 8.90
CA LEU A 151 11.55 -3.01 9.13
C LEU A 151 12.46 -3.25 10.36
N LYS A 152 11.95 -3.87 11.43
CA LYS A 152 12.76 -4.26 12.60
C LYS A 152 13.96 -5.15 12.22
N PHE A 153 13.77 -6.07 11.28
CA PHE A 153 14.81 -7.03 10.86
C PHE A 153 15.70 -6.52 9.71
N LEU A 154 15.49 -5.30 9.22
CA LEU A 154 16.35 -4.69 8.21
C LEU A 154 17.55 -3.92 8.79
N GLY A 155 17.73 -3.97 10.12
CA GLY A 155 18.78 -3.26 10.86
C GLY A 155 20.22 -3.46 10.35
N GLY A 156 20.50 -4.60 9.73
CA GLY A 156 21.83 -4.95 9.19
C GLY A 156 22.00 -4.72 7.69
N LYS A 157 20.96 -4.26 6.99
CA LYS A 157 21.03 -3.97 5.54
C LYS A 157 21.69 -2.63 5.29
N LYS A 158 22.11 -2.40 4.04
CA LYS A 158 22.81 -1.17 3.64
C LYS A 158 22.16 -0.53 2.42
N ASP A 159 22.14 0.80 2.47
CA ASP A 159 21.78 1.67 1.35
C ASP A 159 20.43 1.34 0.70
N LEU A 160 19.43 1.04 1.52
CA LEU A 160 18.08 0.75 1.05
C LEU A 160 17.44 1.99 0.41
N GLY A 161 16.52 1.76 -0.52
CA GLY A 161 15.69 2.78 -1.15
C GLY A 161 14.21 2.61 -0.85
N ILE A 162 13.42 3.68 -1.06
CA ILE A 162 11.99 3.76 -0.84
C ILE A 162 11.33 4.36 -2.08
N HIS A 163 10.54 3.53 -2.74
CA HIS A 163 9.56 3.94 -3.73
C HIS A 163 8.31 3.12 -3.46
N THR A 164 7.30 3.76 -2.88
CA THR A 164 6.19 3.06 -2.27
C THR A 164 4.87 3.79 -2.52
N GLU A 165 3.77 3.12 -2.25
CA GLU A 165 2.47 3.78 -2.14
C GLU A 165 2.48 4.72 -0.93
N MET A 166 2.90 4.21 0.22
CA MET A 166 3.02 4.96 1.46
C MET A 166 4.16 4.44 2.34
N PHE A 167 4.58 5.22 3.33
CA PHE A 167 5.43 4.75 4.43
C PHE A 167 5.01 5.35 5.76
N SER A 168 5.43 4.70 6.85
CA SER A 168 5.20 5.09 8.24
C SER A 168 6.50 5.41 8.97
N ASP A 169 6.38 5.69 10.27
CA ASP A 169 7.47 5.99 11.21
C ASP A 169 8.65 5.00 11.18
N GLY A 170 8.42 3.71 10.91
CA GLY A 170 9.49 2.72 10.84
C GLY A 170 10.51 2.98 9.73
N VAL A 171 10.09 3.63 8.63
CA VAL A 171 11.01 4.07 7.56
C VAL A 171 11.88 5.24 8.04
N VAL A 172 11.32 6.14 8.85
CA VAL A 172 12.07 7.25 9.45
C VAL A 172 13.14 6.71 10.41
N ASP A 173 12.82 5.67 11.21
CA ASP A 173 13.78 5.01 12.10
C ASP A 173 14.99 4.44 11.34
N LEU A 174 14.75 3.73 10.24
CA LEU A 174 15.83 3.16 9.45
C LEU A 174 16.64 4.23 8.70
N TYR A 175 16.01 5.33 8.31
CA TYR A 175 16.71 6.48 7.74
C TYR A 175 17.65 7.12 8.76
N GLU A 176 17.19 7.43 9.98
CA GLU A 176 18.01 8.03 11.03
C GLU A 176 19.20 7.17 11.43
N ARG A 177 19.07 5.84 11.27
CA ARG A 177 20.14 4.86 11.47
C ARG A 177 21.10 4.71 10.28
N GLY A 178 20.87 5.45 9.18
CA GLY A 178 21.69 5.39 7.96
C GLY A 178 21.49 4.14 7.11
N ILE A 179 20.44 3.36 7.36
CA ILE A 179 20.14 2.11 6.64
C ILE A 179 19.44 2.42 5.32
N ILE A 180 18.47 3.34 5.34
CA ILE A 180 17.82 3.86 4.14
C ILE A 180 18.54 5.13 3.71
N THR A 181 19.05 5.13 2.48
CA THR A 181 19.78 6.28 1.91
C THR A 181 19.21 6.74 0.58
N ASN A 182 18.40 5.92 -0.10
CA ASN A 182 17.85 6.16 -1.45
C ASN A 182 18.89 6.40 -2.56
N ARG A 183 20.20 6.31 -2.26
CA ARG A 183 21.26 6.75 -3.18
C ARG A 183 21.42 5.87 -4.42
N TYR A 184 20.95 4.62 -4.35
CA TYR A 184 20.98 3.65 -5.46
C TYR A 184 19.62 3.47 -6.13
N ASN A 185 18.60 4.25 -5.74
CA ASN A 185 17.37 4.32 -6.52
C ASN A 185 17.70 4.94 -7.89
N ASN A 186 17.47 4.20 -8.98
CA ASN A 186 17.84 4.58 -10.34
C ASN A 186 16.85 5.54 -11.02
N LEU A 187 15.67 5.77 -10.44
CA LEU A 187 14.68 6.71 -10.96
C LEU A 187 14.69 8.05 -10.22
N ASN A 188 14.73 8.01 -8.88
CA ASN A 188 14.71 9.18 -8.02
C ASN A 188 15.84 9.09 -6.98
N PRO A 189 17.11 9.25 -7.40
CA PRO A 189 18.26 9.09 -6.50
C PRO A 189 18.17 10.05 -5.30
N GLY A 190 18.34 9.49 -4.09
CA GLY A 190 18.32 10.25 -2.85
C GLY A 190 16.94 10.72 -2.39
N LYS A 191 15.86 10.28 -3.04
CA LYS A 191 14.48 10.65 -2.68
C LYS A 191 13.69 9.49 -2.08
N PHE A 192 12.91 9.79 -1.04
CA PHE A 192 11.77 9.00 -0.61
C PHE A 192 10.60 9.34 -1.52
N VAL A 193 10.14 8.38 -2.32
CA VAL A 193 8.98 8.56 -3.20
C VAL A 193 7.76 7.85 -2.63
N ALA A 194 6.68 8.59 -2.42
CA ALA A 194 5.40 8.09 -1.93
C ALA A 194 4.22 8.82 -2.57
N THR A 195 3.01 8.25 -2.47
CA THR A 195 1.78 8.87 -2.97
C THR A 195 0.87 9.36 -1.86
N PHE A 196 0.89 8.72 -0.69
CA PHE A 196 0.34 9.28 0.53
C PHE A 196 1.12 8.87 1.77
N LEU A 197 0.84 9.49 2.92
CA LEU A 197 1.51 9.25 4.20
C LEU A 197 0.50 9.09 5.33
N MET A 198 0.76 8.15 6.22
CA MET A 198 -0.08 7.91 7.40
C MET A 198 0.81 7.37 8.51
N GLY A 199 0.80 8.03 9.68
CA GLY A 199 1.71 7.72 10.77
C GLY A 199 1.47 8.65 11.95
N THR A 200 2.51 8.90 12.73
CA THR A 200 2.45 9.85 13.85
C THR A 200 2.87 11.25 13.44
N ARG A 201 2.75 12.21 14.37
CA ARG A 201 3.29 13.56 14.21
C ARG A 201 4.76 13.57 13.80
N ARG A 202 5.56 12.61 14.26
CA ARG A 202 6.98 12.49 13.89
C ARG A 202 7.17 12.32 12.40
N LEU A 203 6.36 11.49 11.75
CA LEU A 203 6.39 11.33 10.29
C LEU A 203 6.05 12.65 9.59
N TYR A 204 5.01 13.34 10.06
CA TYR A 204 4.58 14.62 9.46
C TYR A 204 5.63 15.71 9.59
N ASP A 205 6.32 15.77 10.73
CA ASP A 205 7.44 16.70 10.94
C ASP A 205 8.64 16.31 10.05
N PHE A 206 8.94 15.02 9.90
CA PHE A 206 10.03 14.53 9.03
C PHE A 206 9.85 14.92 7.56
N VAL A 207 8.61 14.91 7.03
CA VAL A 207 8.34 15.22 5.62
C VAL A 207 8.15 16.71 5.33
N HIS A 208 7.91 17.52 6.37
CA HIS A 208 7.69 18.96 6.23
C HIS A 208 8.93 19.68 5.69
N ASN A 209 8.82 20.27 4.50
CA ASN A 209 9.92 20.98 3.82
C ASN A 209 11.23 20.17 3.73
N ASN A 210 11.13 18.83 3.68
CA ASN A 210 12.29 17.97 3.56
C ASN A 210 12.60 17.66 2.09
N PRO A 211 13.71 18.16 1.51
CA PRO A 211 14.00 18.00 0.09
C PRO A 211 14.26 16.54 -0.30
N MET A 212 14.49 15.64 0.65
CA MET A 212 14.61 14.20 0.36
C MET A 212 13.25 13.54 0.13
N VAL A 213 12.12 14.18 0.44
CA VAL A 213 10.79 13.59 0.29
C VAL A 213 10.10 14.17 -0.93
N GLU A 214 9.60 13.29 -1.80
CA GLU A 214 8.92 13.65 -3.04
C GLU A 214 7.59 12.90 -3.15
N MET A 215 6.49 13.63 -2.90
CA MET A 215 5.12 13.14 -3.00
C MET A 215 4.62 13.27 -4.44
N ARG A 216 4.23 12.14 -5.04
CA ARG A 216 3.84 12.03 -6.46
C ARG A 216 2.45 11.43 -6.59
N SER A 217 1.76 11.80 -7.67
CA SER A 217 0.49 11.17 -8.07
C SER A 217 0.61 9.66 -8.20
N VAL A 218 -0.49 8.98 -7.88
CA VAL A 218 -0.53 7.51 -7.85
C VAL A 218 -0.34 6.88 -9.23
N ASP A 219 -0.72 7.58 -10.30
CA ASP A 219 -0.43 7.21 -11.69
C ASP A 219 1.05 7.45 -12.10
N TYR A 220 1.91 7.83 -11.15
CA TYR A 220 3.37 7.75 -11.27
C TYR A 220 3.96 6.71 -10.31
N THR A 221 3.61 6.77 -9.01
CA THR A 221 4.21 5.89 -7.99
C THR A 221 3.85 4.43 -8.24
N ASN A 222 2.59 4.14 -8.53
CA ASN A 222 2.07 2.80 -8.70
C ASN A 222 2.07 2.37 -10.17
N HIS A 223 2.35 3.29 -11.11
CA HIS A 223 2.31 2.93 -12.52
C HIS A 223 3.33 1.84 -12.85
N ILE A 224 2.84 0.70 -13.34
CA ILE A 224 3.64 -0.52 -13.55
C ILE A 224 4.89 -0.24 -14.39
N LEU A 225 4.76 0.52 -15.49
CA LEU A 225 5.88 0.84 -16.38
C LEU A 225 6.85 1.91 -15.82
N VAL A 226 6.49 2.58 -14.72
CA VAL A 226 7.38 3.50 -13.99
C VAL A 226 8.09 2.71 -12.91
N ALA A 227 7.34 2.17 -11.94
CA ALA A 227 7.90 1.40 -10.84
C ALA A 227 8.68 0.16 -11.32
N GLY A 228 8.26 -0.47 -12.43
CA GLY A 228 8.95 -1.60 -13.03
C GLY A 228 10.32 -1.29 -13.64
N LYS A 229 10.69 -0.01 -13.77
CA LYS A 229 12.05 0.40 -14.16
C LYS A 229 13.01 0.44 -12.97
N LEU A 230 12.50 0.39 -11.74
CA LEU A 230 13.35 0.34 -10.55
C LEU A 230 14.16 -0.94 -10.57
N GLU A 231 15.44 -0.85 -10.22
CA GLU A 231 16.27 -2.03 -10.00
C GLU A 231 16.04 -2.59 -8.59
N ASN A 232 16.00 -3.92 -8.49
CA ASN A 232 15.81 -4.65 -7.24
C ASN A 232 14.59 -4.17 -6.44
N LEU A 233 13.46 -3.92 -7.11
CA LEU A 233 12.22 -3.56 -6.44
C LEU A 233 11.69 -4.74 -5.63
N ILE A 234 11.63 -4.59 -4.31
CA ILE A 234 10.98 -5.55 -3.42
C ILE A 234 9.65 -4.96 -2.97
N SER A 235 8.57 -5.58 -3.45
CA SER A 235 7.20 -5.26 -3.04
C SER A 235 6.75 -6.21 -1.93
N ILE A 236 6.22 -5.65 -0.84
CA ILE A 236 5.73 -6.40 0.32
C ILE A 236 4.27 -6.01 0.57
N ASN A 237 3.37 -6.97 0.42
CA ASN A 237 1.93 -6.78 0.57
C ASN A 237 1.30 -7.86 1.47
N ALA A 238 0.08 -7.61 1.94
CA ALA A 238 -0.64 -8.55 2.79
C ALA A 238 -1.78 -9.26 2.05
N ALA A 239 -2.11 -10.48 2.49
CA ALA A 239 -3.27 -11.25 2.03
C ALA A 239 -4.25 -11.58 3.17
N LEU A 240 -5.51 -11.79 2.79
CA LEU A 240 -6.53 -12.34 3.68
C LEU A 240 -6.57 -13.87 3.58
N GLU A 241 -6.44 -14.41 2.38
CA GLU A 241 -6.47 -15.86 2.12
C GLU A 241 -5.72 -16.18 0.81
N VAL A 242 -5.08 -17.35 0.77
CA VAL A 242 -4.36 -17.89 -0.38
C VAL A 242 -4.80 -19.32 -0.62
N ASP A 243 -5.17 -19.67 -1.86
CA ASP A 243 -5.54 -21.05 -2.18
C ASP A 243 -4.34 -21.89 -2.68
N LEU A 244 -4.52 -23.22 -2.77
CA LEU A 244 -3.46 -24.14 -3.22
C LEU A 244 -3.05 -23.98 -4.70
N TYR A 245 -3.80 -23.23 -5.51
CA TYR A 245 -3.38 -22.84 -6.86
C TYR A 245 -2.48 -21.60 -6.86
N GLY A 246 -2.39 -20.91 -5.73
CA GLY A 246 -1.67 -19.66 -5.54
C GLY A 246 -2.51 -18.44 -5.91
N GLN A 247 -3.84 -18.54 -5.94
CA GLN A 247 -4.70 -17.35 -6.04
C GLN A 247 -4.75 -16.66 -4.69
N VAL A 248 -4.73 -15.32 -4.69
CA VAL A 248 -4.74 -14.52 -3.47
C VAL A 248 -5.98 -13.64 -3.45
N THR A 249 -6.67 -13.60 -2.32
CA THR A 249 -7.63 -12.54 -2.01
C THR A 249 -7.08 -11.68 -0.87
N ALA A 250 -7.12 -10.36 -1.07
CA ALA A 250 -6.66 -9.39 -0.08
C ALA A 250 -7.76 -8.39 0.31
N GLU A 251 -8.93 -8.45 -0.35
CA GLU A 251 -9.99 -7.47 -0.17
C GLU A 251 -11.34 -8.03 0.26
N MET A 252 -11.55 -9.35 0.20
CA MET A 252 -12.80 -10.00 0.58
C MET A 252 -12.59 -11.22 1.48
N ILE A 253 -13.60 -11.51 2.30
CA ILE A 253 -13.74 -12.79 3.01
C ILE A 253 -15.10 -13.37 2.63
N GLY A 254 -15.08 -14.37 1.75
CA GLY A 254 -16.29 -14.80 1.04
C GLY A 254 -16.93 -13.60 0.33
N ALA A 255 -18.25 -13.46 0.41
CA ALA A 255 -18.97 -12.32 -0.20
C ALA A 255 -18.83 -10.98 0.55
N LYS A 256 -18.08 -10.90 1.66
CA LYS A 256 -17.95 -9.67 2.45
C LYS A 256 -16.74 -8.86 2.02
N GLN A 257 -16.98 -7.60 1.65
CA GLN A 257 -15.91 -6.64 1.35
C GLN A 257 -15.21 -6.20 2.63
N ILE A 258 -13.88 -6.27 2.67
CA ILE A 258 -13.03 -5.84 3.78
C ILE A 258 -12.28 -4.56 3.42
N SER A 259 -11.70 -4.51 2.22
CA SER A 259 -10.92 -3.39 1.68
C SER A 259 -11.14 -3.19 0.18
N ALA A 260 -10.10 -2.95 -0.62
CA ALA A 260 -10.12 -3.04 -2.09
C ALA A 260 -8.72 -3.45 -2.59
N VAL A 261 -8.58 -3.71 -3.88
CA VAL A 261 -7.29 -4.07 -4.52
C VAL A 261 -6.14 -3.12 -4.19
N GLY A 262 -6.40 -1.81 -4.10
CA GLY A 262 -5.37 -0.79 -3.87
C GLY A 262 -4.25 -0.89 -4.93
N GLY A 263 -3.01 -0.62 -4.50
CA GLY A 263 -1.81 -0.77 -5.33
C GLY A 263 -1.14 -2.13 -5.27
N GLN A 264 -1.72 -3.15 -4.63
CA GLN A 264 -1.07 -4.45 -4.46
C GLN A 264 -0.67 -5.05 -5.81
N VAL A 265 -1.61 -5.14 -6.74
CA VAL A 265 -1.38 -5.74 -8.06
C VAL A 265 -0.43 -4.89 -8.90
N ASP A 266 -0.52 -3.56 -8.75
CA ASP A 266 0.38 -2.61 -9.41
C ASP A 266 1.84 -2.92 -9.06
N PHE A 267 2.15 -3.04 -7.78
CA PHE A 267 3.50 -3.33 -7.31
C PHE A 267 3.93 -4.79 -7.49
N VAL A 268 2.99 -5.76 -7.43
CA VAL A 268 3.27 -7.16 -7.79
C VAL A 268 3.80 -7.24 -9.23
N ARG A 269 3.12 -6.55 -10.16
CA ARG A 269 3.51 -6.54 -11.58
C ARG A 269 4.75 -5.71 -11.83
N ALA A 270 4.88 -4.55 -11.19
CA ALA A 270 6.09 -3.74 -11.26
C ALA A 270 7.33 -4.52 -10.81
N ALA A 271 7.25 -5.20 -9.66
CA ALA A 271 8.35 -6.02 -9.16
C ALA A 271 8.64 -7.24 -10.07
N SER A 272 7.64 -7.75 -10.80
CA SER A 272 7.83 -8.86 -11.75
C SER A 272 8.65 -8.49 -12.98
N ILE A 273 8.53 -7.24 -13.45
CA ILE A 273 9.28 -6.71 -14.61
C ILE A 273 10.54 -5.93 -14.21
N SER A 274 10.68 -5.57 -12.94
CA SER A 274 11.87 -4.97 -12.35
C SER A 274 13.09 -5.92 -12.45
N PRO A 275 14.25 -5.45 -12.95
CA PRO A 275 15.48 -6.24 -12.91
C PRO A 275 15.86 -6.58 -11.47
N GLY A 276 15.90 -7.88 -11.14
CA GLY A 276 16.16 -8.35 -9.77
C GLY A 276 14.98 -8.18 -8.79
N GLY A 277 13.81 -7.76 -9.29
CA GLY A 277 12.64 -7.50 -8.47
C GLY A 277 12.01 -8.74 -7.86
N LYS A 278 11.40 -8.56 -6.69
CA LYS A 278 10.68 -9.61 -5.94
C LYS A 278 9.35 -9.07 -5.44
N SER A 279 8.29 -9.84 -5.64
CA SER A 279 6.99 -9.58 -5.05
C SER A 279 6.73 -10.58 -3.93
N ILE A 280 6.39 -10.08 -2.76
CA ILE A 280 6.19 -10.84 -1.54
C ILE A 280 4.79 -10.52 -1.02
N ILE A 281 3.97 -11.55 -0.91
CA ILE A 281 2.66 -11.47 -0.28
C ILE A 281 2.72 -12.25 1.02
N ALA A 282 2.30 -11.64 2.12
CA ALA A 282 2.42 -12.22 3.45
C ALA A 282 1.07 -12.28 4.17
N CYS A 283 0.88 -13.33 4.97
CA CYS A 283 -0.25 -13.41 5.89
C CYS A 283 0.10 -14.33 7.07
N PRO A 284 -0.51 -14.15 8.24
CA PRO A 284 -0.55 -15.21 9.23
C PRO A 284 -1.12 -16.49 8.62
N SER A 285 -0.65 -17.67 9.02
CA SER A 285 -1.17 -18.92 8.47
C SER A 285 -2.61 -19.21 8.91
N THR A 286 -3.10 -18.52 9.95
CA THR A 286 -4.46 -18.67 10.49
C THR A 286 -5.21 -17.34 10.70
N GLY A 287 -6.52 -17.43 10.91
CA GLY A 287 -7.42 -16.35 11.28
C GLY A 287 -8.39 -16.78 12.37
N LYS A 288 -9.21 -15.84 12.88
CA LYS A 288 -10.19 -16.07 13.97
C LYS A 288 -9.57 -16.81 15.17
N GLY A 289 -8.44 -16.33 15.67
CA GLY A 289 -7.76 -16.91 16.83
C GLY A 289 -7.26 -18.34 16.61
N GLY A 290 -6.81 -18.67 15.38
CA GLY A 290 -6.27 -19.99 15.04
C GLY A 290 -7.30 -20.97 14.46
N SER A 291 -8.60 -20.67 14.56
CA SER A 291 -9.67 -21.60 14.18
C SER A 291 -9.87 -21.78 12.67
N VAL A 292 -9.30 -20.90 11.83
CA VAL A 292 -9.45 -20.96 10.37
C VAL A 292 -8.08 -20.82 9.71
N SER A 293 -7.76 -21.69 8.75
CA SER A 293 -6.56 -21.56 7.91
C SER A 293 -6.70 -20.41 6.91
N ARG A 294 -5.66 -19.60 6.73
CA ARG A 294 -5.54 -18.64 5.62
C ARG A 294 -4.89 -19.25 4.37
N ILE A 295 -4.34 -20.45 4.48
CA ILE A 295 -3.97 -21.29 3.33
C ILE A 295 -5.08 -22.32 3.14
N SER A 296 -5.86 -22.20 2.08
CA SER A 296 -7.07 -22.99 1.85
C SER A 296 -6.99 -23.79 0.55
N ARG A 297 -7.86 -24.78 0.39
CA ARG A 297 -7.94 -25.55 -0.86
C ARG A 297 -8.44 -24.68 -2.03
N TYR A 298 -9.47 -23.90 -1.75
CA TYR A 298 -10.11 -22.94 -2.64
C TYR A 298 -10.37 -21.68 -1.82
N LEU A 299 -10.28 -20.51 -2.45
CA LEU A 299 -10.70 -19.27 -1.81
C LEU A 299 -12.15 -19.39 -1.31
N THR A 300 -12.44 -18.77 -0.17
CA THR A 300 -13.78 -18.76 0.41
C THR A 300 -14.81 -18.33 -0.64
N ALA A 301 -15.87 -19.12 -0.81
CA ALA A 301 -16.89 -18.88 -1.83
C ALA A 301 -17.43 -17.44 -1.80
N GLY A 302 -17.41 -16.78 -2.95
CA GLY A 302 -17.80 -15.38 -3.12
C GLY A 302 -16.66 -14.36 -3.00
N ALA A 303 -15.45 -14.78 -2.63
CA ALA A 303 -14.30 -13.89 -2.60
C ALA A 303 -13.78 -13.59 -4.02
N CYS A 304 -13.46 -12.32 -4.28
CA CYS A 304 -12.74 -11.93 -5.48
C CYS A 304 -11.25 -12.27 -5.35
N VAL A 305 -10.65 -12.73 -6.46
CA VAL A 305 -9.21 -12.87 -6.59
C VAL A 305 -8.62 -11.47 -6.77
N THR A 306 -7.78 -11.05 -5.83
CA THR A 306 -7.08 -9.76 -5.91
C THR A 306 -5.80 -9.92 -6.73
N THR A 307 -4.93 -10.87 -6.35
CA THR A 307 -3.71 -11.19 -7.11
C THR A 307 -3.86 -12.56 -7.76
N SER A 308 -3.79 -12.59 -9.10
CA SER A 308 -4.01 -13.83 -9.86
C SER A 308 -2.86 -14.81 -9.63
N ARG A 309 -3.13 -16.11 -9.77
CA ARG A 309 -2.10 -17.15 -9.68
C ARG A 309 -0.92 -16.93 -10.65
N ASN A 310 -1.13 -16.20 -11.75
CA ASN A 310 -0.08 -15.93 -12.74
C ASN A 310 0.85 -14.79 -12.31
N ASP A 311 0.37 -13.92 -11.42
CA ASP A 311 1.11 -12.76 -10.92
C ASP A 311 1.95 -13.09 -9.66
N VAL A 312 1.55 -14.11 -8.87
CA VAL A 312 2.20 -14.42 -7.58
C VAL A 312 3.63 -14.93 -7.73
N HIS A 313 4.52 -14.37 -6.89
CA HIS A 313 5.91 -14.79 -6.74
C HIS A 313 6.16 -15.48 -5.39
N TYR A 314 6.32 -14.74 -4.28
CA TYR A 314 6.47 -15.33 -2.95
C TYR A 314 5.21 -15.21 -2.09
N ILE A 315 4.90 -16.28 -1.35
CA ILE A 315 3.95 -16.27 -0.23
C ILE A 315 4.71 -16.54 1.06
N VAL A 316 4.48 -15.74 2.10
CA VAL A 316 5.17 -15.86 3.40
C VAL A 316 4.17 -15.94 4.55
N THR A 317 4.40 -16.89 5.46
CA THR A 317 3.73 -16.98 6.77
C THR A 317 4.78 -17.09 7.87
N GLU A 318 4.35 -17.16 9.13
CA GLU A 318 5.21 -17.41 10.27
C GLU A 318 5.97 -18.76 10.18
N TYR A 319 5.49 -19.70 9.35
CA TYR A 319 6.09 -21.01 9.14
C TYR A 319 7.11 -21.07 8.00
N GLY A 320 7.25 -20.02 7.19
CA GLY A 320 8.29 -19.92 6.18
C GLY A 320 7.84 -19.28 4.86
N ILE A 321 8.61 -19.59 3.81
CA ILE A 321 8.52 -18.95 2.49
C ILE A 321 8.15 -19.99 1.43
N ALA A 322 7.11 -19.72 0.65
CA ALA A 322 6.78 -20.46 -0.57
C ALA A 322 7.04 -19.61 -1.82
N ASP A 323 8.07 -19.97 -2.58
CA ASP A 323 8.27 -19.48 -3.95
C ASP A 323 7.30 -20.19 -4.89
N LEU A 324 6.48 -19.47 -5.66
CA LEU A 324 5.50 -20.05 -6.59
C LEU A 324 5.84 -19.77 -8.07
N ARG A 325 6.87 -18.97 -8.35
CA ARG A 325 7.20 -18.58 -9.73
C ARG A 325 7.80 -19.79 -10.47
N GLY A 326 7.32 -20.05 -11.69
CA GLY A 326 7.77 -21.19 -12.49
C GLY A 326 7.34 -22.58 -11.99
N LYS A 327 6.58 -22.67 -10.89
CA LYS A 327 6.11 -23.95 -10.33
C LYS A 327 4.80 -24.43 -10.95
N THR A 328 4.70 -25.74 -11.15
CA THR A 328 3.43 -26.41 -11.48
C THR A 328 2.41 -26.30 -10.34
N THR A 329 1.13 -26.48 -10.63
CA THR A 329 0.06 -26.46 -9.61
C THR A 329 0.35 -27.42 -8.44
N ARG A 330 0.87 -28.62 -8.71
CA ARG A 330 1.24 -29.58 -7.65
C ARG A 330 2.35 -29.04 -6.76
N GLN A 331 3.42 -28.53 -7.35
CA GLN A 331 4.55 -27.97 -6.60
C GLN A 331 4.16 -26.72 -5.79
N ARG A 332 3.21 -25.93 -6.30
CA ARG A 332 2.64 -24.79 -5.56
C ARG A 332 1.85 -25.25 -4.34
N ALA A 333 0.96 -26.22 -4.52
CA ALA A 333 0.20 -26.80 -3.41
C ALA A 333 1.13 -27.36 -2.33
N GLU A 334 2.15 -28.14 -2.71
CA GLU A 334 3.16 -28.65 -1.77
C GLU A 334 3.89 -27.53 -1.01
N ALA A 335 4.34 -26.48 -1.72
CA ALA A 335 5.03 -25.35 -1.12
C ALA A 335 4.14 -24.57 -0.13
N LEU A 336 2.88 -24.31 -0.51
CA LEU A 336 1.91 -23.61 0.34
C LEU A 336 1.53 -24.44 1.58
N ILE A 337 1.32 -25.74 1.44
CA ILE A 337 1.03 -26.63 2.58
C ILE A 337 2.19 -26.61 3.59
N ASN A 338 3.45 -26.55 3.12
CA ASN A 338 4.61 -26.53 4.00
C ASN A 338 4.72 -25.25 4.85
N ILE A 339 4.07 -24.16 4.43
CA ILE A 339 3.99 -22.91 5.18
C ILE A 339 2.60 -22.67 5.81
N ALA A 340 1.68 -23.65 5.73
CA ALA A 340 0.42 -23.62 6.46
C ALA A 340 0.61 -23.98 7.95
N HIS A 341 -0.34 -23.61 8.80
CA HIS A 341 -0.36 -24.04 10.19
C HIS A 341 -0.34 -25.58 10.27
N PRO A 342 0.47 -26.20 11.15
CA PRO A 342 0.56 -27.66 11.30
C PRO A 342 -0.79 -28.37 11.37
N ASP A 343 -1.74 -27.81 12.13
CA ASP A 343 -3.09 -28.36 12.34
C ASP A 343 -3.90 -28.54 11.05
N PHE A 344 -3.64 -27.75 10.01
CA PHE A 344 -4.38 -27.81 8.74
C PHE A 344 -3.66 -28.58 7.64
N ARG A 345 -2.37 -28.95 7.83
CA ARG A 345 -1.55 -29.55 6.76
C ARG A 345 -2.07 -30.91 6.31
N GLU A 346 -2.52 -31.75 7.24
CA GLU A 346 -3.04 -33.08 6.89
C GLU A 346 -4.31 -32.97 6.05
N GLN A 347 -5.23 -32.08 6.44
CA GLN A 347 -6.46 -31.81 5.68
C GLN A 347 -6.15 -31.32 4.26
N LEU A 348 -5.19 -30.41 4.11
CA LEU A 348 -4.79 -29.86 2.82
C LEU A 348 -4.08 -30.90 1.92
N ARG A 349 -3.47 -31.95 2.47
CA ARG A 349 -2.81 -33.02 1.70
C ARG A 349 -3.75 -34.11 1.21
N LYS A 350 -4.85 -34.34 1.92
CA LYS A 350 -5.83 -35.41 1.61
C LYS A 350 -6.76 -35.07 0.45
N THR A 351 -6.55 -33.95 -0.23
CA THR A 351 -7.54 -33.33 -1.12
C THR A 351 -7.09 -33.26 -2.57
#